data_AF-A0A2G8LEC0-F1
#
_entry.id   AF-A0A2G8LEC0-F1
#
_cell.length_a   1.000
_cell.length_b   1.000
_cell.length_c   1.000
_cell.angle_alpha   90.00
_cell.angle_beta   90.00
_cell.angle_gamma   90.00
#
_symmetry.space_group_name_H-M   'P 1'
#
loop_
_entity.id
_entity.type
_entity.pdbx_description
1 polymer ?
#
loop_
_entity_poly.entity_id
_entity_poly.type
_entity_poly.pdbx_seq_one_letter_code
_entity_poly.pdbx_strand_id
1 'polypeptide(L)'
;MKTIERAAFPNKLWERVKLSKNFEKALKQIDDNLIFWPSFYKYKCKQRLTKITQYLIRMRKIMMYGRRKIIPVSRKIEKREKNREAKAWKAAKLDNAIEKELLERLKKGTYGDVYNIPAVAFDNVLKAEETDDEDEDRAQLEYEGAEEQEEEEEEEVEGEIEYIADEDFQESDASDVEDMDRVLPQGKGGHDASDDDESSGEEETKTGKGKSVKGKAGKFKRARVEIEYEEERQTPAKQRITESF
;
A
#
# COMPACT_ATOMS: atom_id res chain seq x y z
N MET A 1 -22.56 -27.84 9.00
CA MET A 1 -22.95 -28.79 7.94
C MET A 1 -24.30 -28.35 7.39
N LYS A 2 -24.49 -28.46 6.08
CA LYS A 2 -25.76 -28.12 5.41
C LYS A 2 -26.47 -29.44 5.09
N THR A 3 -27.65 -29.67 5.66
CA THR A 3 -28.45 -30.89 5.46
C THR A 3 -29.77 -30.55 4.78
N ILE A 4 -30.34 -31.52 4.06
CA ILE A 4 -31.58 -31.32 3.29
C ILE A 4 -32.80 -31.21 4.21
N GLU A 5 -32.76 -31.88 5.36
CA GLU A 5 -33.80 -31.84 6.39
C GLU A 5 -34.08 -30.43 6.92
N ARG A 6 -33.06 -29.54 6.88
CA ARG A 6 -33.17 -28.14 7.34
C ARG A 6 -33.37 -27.15 6.20
N ALA A 7 -33.56 -27.62 4.97
CA ALA A 7 -33.70 -26.75 3.79
C ALA A 7 -34.89 -25.78 3.91
N ALA A 8 -35.97 -26.20 4.58
CA ALA A 8 -37.15 -25.38 4.81
C ALA A 8 -36.91 -24.20 5.76
N PHE A 9 -35.84 -24.22 6.55
CA PHE A 9 -35.56 -23.21 7.59
C PHE A 9 -34.21 -22.53 7.34
N PRO A 10 -34.17 -21.41 6.59
CA PRO A 10 -32.91 -20.74 6.23
C PRO A 10 -32.03 -20.36 7.42
N ASN A 11 -32.63 -20.00 8.55
CA ASN A 11 -31.93 -19.69 9.80
C ASN A 11 -31.22 -20.90 10.42
N LYS A 12 -31.75 -22.11 10.22
CA LYS A 12 -31.22 -23.38 10.75
C LYS A 12 -30.49 -24.22 9.70
N LEU A 13 -30.38 -23.71 8.47
CA LEU A 13 -29.79 -24.41 7.33
C LEU A 13 -28.36 -24.88 7.60
N TRP A 14 -27.59 -24.13 8.39
CA TRP A 14 -26.20 -24.41 8.69
C TRP A 14 -26.00 -24.84 10.14
N GLU A 15 -25.55 -26.08 10.33
CA GLU A 15 -25.03 -26.54 11.61
C GLU A 15 -23.60 -26.02 11.84
N ARG A 16 -23.29 -25.53 13.04
CA ARG A 16 -21.93 -25.14 13.42
C ARG A 16 -21.39 -26.10 14.47
N VAL A 17 -20.31 -26.79 14.15
CA VAL A 17 -19.62 -27.70 15.08
C VAL A 17 -18.31 -27.04 15.51
N LYS A 18 -18.10 -26.95 16.83
CA LYS A 18 -16.87 -26.39 17.39
C LYS A 18 -15.78 -27.45 17.38
N LEU A 19 -14.74 -27.25 16.55
CA LEU A 19 -13.56 -28.11 16.53
C LEU A 19 -12.67 -27.84 17.74
N SER A 20 -11.94 -28.86 18.17
CA SER A 20 -10.97 -28.75 19.26
C SER A 20 -9.77 -27.87 18.86
N LYS A 21 -9.09 -27.29 19.85
CA LYS A 21 -7.85 -26.51 19.61
C LYS A 21 -6.66 -27.39 19.20
N ASN A 22 -6.68 -28.67 19.56
CA ASN A 22 -5.64 -29.62 19.18
C ASN A 22 -5.89 -30.06 17.73
N PHE A 23 -4.89 -29.88 16.88
CA PHE A 23 -5.01 -30.13 15.45
C PHE A 23 -5.38 -31.57 15.11
N GLU A 24 -4.76 -32.56 15.77
CA GLU A 24 -5.03 -33.98 15.52
C GLU A 24 -6.45 -34.38 15.93
N LYS A 25 -6.90 -33.88 17.09
CA LYS A 25 -8.26 -34.11 17.57
C LYS A 25 -9.29 -33.44 16.64
N ALA A 26 -8.99 -32.25 16.12
CA ALA A 26 -9.84 -31.58 15.15
C ALA A 26 -9.92 -32.32 13.81
N LEU A 27 -8.82 -32.95 13.35
CA LEU A 27 -8.84 -33.78 12.14
C LEU A 27 -9.74 -35.01 12.31
N LYS A 28 -9.63 -35.71 13.45
CA LYS A 28 -10.51 -36.85 13.79
C LYS A 28 -11.97 -36.42 13.86
N GLN A 29 -12.26 -35.29 14.52
CA GLN A 29 -13.62 -34.73 14.56
C GLN A 29 -14.18 -34.43 13.18
N ILE A 30 -13.37 -33.96 12.21
CA ILE A 30 -13.83 -33.77 10.84
C ILE A 30 -14.21 -35.12 10.21
N ASP A 31 -13.39 -36.15 10.40
CA ASP A 31 -13.68 -37.49 9.87
C ASP A 31 -14.96 -38.08 10.48
N ASP A 32 -15.14 -37.93 11.79
CA ASP A 32 -16.30 -38.44 12.53
C ASP A 32 -17.61 -37.71 12.16
N ASN A 33 -17.57 -36.39 11.98
CA ASN A 33 -18.77 -35.62 11.61
C ASN A 33 -19.15 -35.78 10.12
N LEU A 34 -18.17 -36.04 9.25
CA LEU A 34 -18.37 -36.19 7.80
C LEU A 34 -18.26 -37.65 7.33
N ILE A 35 -18.63 -38.63 8.17
CA ILE A 35 -18.56 -40.07 7.84
C ILE A 35 -19.25 -40.37 6.51
N PHE A 36 -20.51 -39.94 6.36
CA PHE A 36 -21.36 -40.21 5.20
C PHE A 36 -21.15 -39.26 4.01
N TRP A 37 -20.23 -38.30 4.13
CA TRP A 37 -19.95 -37.35 3.06
C TRP A 37 -18.84 -37.87 2.13
N PRO A 38 -18.87 -37.48 0.84
CA PRO A 38 -17.81 -37.80 -0.10
C PRO A 38 -16.42 -37.37 0.39
N SER A 39 -15.40 -38.17 0.08
CA SER A 39 -13.99 -37.92 0.46
C SER A 39 -13.47 -36.56 0.00
N PHE A 40 -13.98 -36.02 -1.11
CA PHE A 40 -13.66 -34.68 -1.59
C PHE A 40 -13.92 -33.61 -0.54
N TYR A 41 -15.11 -33.62 0.09
CA TYR A 41 -15.46 -32.63 1.11
C TYR A 41 -14.62 -32.80 2.37
N LYS A 42 -14.38 -34.04 2.82
CA LYS A 42 -13.48 -34.35 3.94
C LYS A 42 -12.08 -33.78 3.71
N TYR A 43 -11.50 -34.06 2.54
CA TYR A 43 -10.19 -33.55 2.16
C TYR A 43 -10.15 -32.03 2.14
N LYS A 44 -11.13 -31.36 1.52
CA LYS A 44 -11.22 -29.90 1.48
C LYS A 44 -11.40 -29.28 2.87
N CYS A 45 -12.19 -29.89 3.74
CA CYS A 45 -12.34 -29.44 5.13
C CYS A 45 -11.03 -29.57 5.91
N LYS A 46 -10.28 -30.68 5.75
CA LYS A 46 -8.96 -30.86 6.33
C LYS A 46 -7.95 -29.84 5.80
N GLN A 47 -7.91 -29.61 4.49
CA GLN A 47 -7.06 -28.58 3.87
C GLN A 47 -7.36 -27.18 4.42
N ARG A 48 -8.66 -26.83 4.55
CA ARG A 48 -9.08 -25.55 5.13
C ARG A 48 -8.69 -25.43 6.59
N LEU A 49 -8.85 -26.49 7.39
CA LEU A 49 -8.39 -26.52 8.78
C LEU A 49 -6.89 -26.21 8.86
N THR A 50 -6.06 -26.90 8.07
CA THR A 50 -4.62 -26.65 7.99
C THR A 50 -4.31 -25.21 7.61
N LYS A 51 -5.02 -24.64 6.63
CA LYS A 51 -4.78 -23.25 6.21
C LYS A 51 -5.15 -22.25 7.30
N ILE A 52 -6.28 -22.46 7.97
CA ILE A 52 -6.72 -21.61 9.10
C ILE A 52 -5.73 -21.71 10.26
N THR A 53 -5.26 -22.91 10.62
CA THR A 53 -4.26 -23.06 11.69
C THR A 53 -2.95 -22.39 11.34
N GLN A 54 -2.48 -22.52 10.09
CA GLN A 54 -1.32 -21.79 9.57
C GLN A 54 -1.50 -20.28 9.67
N TYR A 55 -2.68 -19.75 9.32
CA TYR A 55 -2.98 -18.32 9.45
C TYR A 55 -2.96 -17.85 10.90
N LEU A 56 -3.53 -18.62 11.82
CA LEU A 56 -3.48 -18.30 13.25
C LEU A 56 -2.05 -18.29 13.79
N ILE A 57 -1.22 -19.26 13.38
CA ILE A 57 0.21 -19.28 13.74
C ILE A 57 0.91 -18.06 13.16
N ARG A 58 0.68 -17.74 11.88
CA ARG A 58 1.27 -16.56 11.22
C ARG A 58 0.84 -15.27 11.89
N MET A 59 -0.43 -15.13 12.26
CA MET A 59 -0.96 -13.97 12.98
C MET A 59 -0.27 -13.79 14.33
N ARG A 60 -0.10 -14.88 15.10
CA ARG A 60 0.64 -14.84 16.37
C ARG A 60 2.09 -14.45 16.16
N LYS A 61 2.76 -15.00 15.14
CA LYS A 61 4.13 -14.61 14.77
C LYS A 61 4.19 -13.11 14.46
N ILE A 62 3.33 -12.61 13.57
CA ILE A 62 3.29 -11.18 13.20
C ILE A 62 3.08 -10.29 14.42
N MET A 63 2.20 -10.68 15.35
CA MET A 63 1.96 -9.97 16.60
C MET A 63 3.20 -9.93 17.51
N MET A 64 3.98 -11.01 17.56
CA MET A 64 5.21 -11.10 18.37
C MET A 64 6.40 -10.33 17.77
N TYR A 65 6.49 -10.20 16.45
CA TYR A 65 7.63 -9.56 15.77
C TYR A 65 7.68 -8.02 15.90
N GLY A 66 6.72 -7.38 16.59
CA GLY A 66 6.83 -5.95 16.98
C GLY A 66 7.09 -5.00 15.80
N ARG A 67 6.29 -5.09 14.72
CA ARG A 67 6.45 -4.19 13.57
C ARG A 67 6.09 -2.75 13.96
N ARG A 68 6.91 -1.79 13.55
CA ARG A 68 6.57 -0.36 13.69
C ARG A 68 5.26 -0.09 12.94
N LYS A 69 4.38 0.70 13.53
CA LYS A 69 3.14 1.13 12.90
C LYS A 69 3.50 2.02 11.71
N ILE A 70 3.16 1.57 10.49
CA ILE A 70 3.28 2.40 9.29
C ILE A 70 2.20 3.47 9.40
N ILE A 71 2.62 4.72 9.57
CA ILE A 71 1.72 5.88 9.53
C ILE A 71 1.78 6.39 8.08
N PRO A 72 0.66 6.36 7.33
CA PRO A 72 0.65 6.94 6.00
C PRO A 72 0.70 8.46 6.14
N VAL A 73 1.72 9.08 5.55
CA VAL A 73 1.76 10.54 5.38
C VAL A 73 1.17 10.85 4.00
N SER A 74 0.29 11.83 3.93
CA SER A 74 -0.29 12.28 2.65
C SER A 74 0.74 13.05 1.86
N ARG A 75 0.82 12.81 0.55
CA ARG A 75 1.71 13.56 -0.36
C ARG A 75 1.51 15.07 -0.28
N LYS A 76 0.28 15.54 -0.03
CA LYS A 76 -0.01 16.97 0.14
C LYS A 76 0.67 17.55 1.38
N ILE A 77 0.73 16.78 2.47
CA ILE A 77 1.41 17.17 3.71
C ILE A 77 2.92 17.15 3.47
N GLU A 78 3.46 16.11 2.82
CA GLU A 78 4.89 16.05 2.49
C GLU A 78 5.35 17.25 1.65
N LYS A 79 4.59 17.60 0.61
CA LYS A 79 4.87 18.78 -0.22
C LYS A 79 4.82 20.08 0.60
N ARG A 80 3.75 20.25 1.39
CA ARG A 80 3.57 21.44 2.23
C ARG A 80 4.70 21.60 3.25
N GLU A 81 5.03 20.54 3.97
CA GLU A 81 6.10 20.57 4.98
C GLU A 81 7.46 20.82 4.32
N LYS A 82 7.73 20.22 3.15
CA LYS A 82 8.95 20.48 2.39
C LYS A 82 9.06 21.93 1.91
N ASN A 83 7.97 22.51 1.39
CA ASN A 83 7.95 23.90 0.94
C ASN A 83 8.12 24.85 2.14
N ARG A 84 7.43 24.59 3.26
CA ARG A 84 7.60 25.36 4.51
C ARG A 84 9.01 25.25 5.07
N GLU A 85 9.62 24.07 5.02
CA GLU A 85 11.01 23.86 5.42
C GLU A 85 11.97 24.68 4.54
N ALA A 86 11.75 24.69 3.22
CA ALA A 86 12.56 25.49 2.30
C ALA A 86 12.39 27.01 2.54
N LYS A 87 11.15 27.48 2.74
CA LYS A 87 10.86 28.88 3.11
C LYS A 87 11.54 29.25 4.43
N ALA A 88 11.42 28.40 5.46
CA ALA A 88 12.06 28.61 6.74
C ALA A 88 13.59 28.61 6.65
N TRP A 89 14.19 27.74 5.83
CA TRP A 89 15.64 27.70 5.64
C TRP A 89 16.17 28.99 4.99
N LYS A 90 15.48 29.47 3.94
CA LYS A 90 15.82 30.74 3.27
C LYS A 90 15.64 31.93 4.22
N ALA A 91 14.55 31.99 4.98
CA ALA A 91 14.25 33.09 5.90
C ALA A 91 15.20 33.13 7.10
N ALA A 92 15.56 31.98 7.67
CA ALA A 92 16.38 31.91 8.88
C ALA A 92 17.84 32.32 8.66
N LYS A 93 18.35 32.35 7.41
CA LYS A 93 19.74 32.69 7.01
C LYS A 93 20.76 32.29 8.08
N LEU A 94 20.82 31.00 8.39
CA LEU A 94 21.56 30.49 9.56
C LEU A 94 23.04 30.89 9.57
N ASP A 95 23.67 30.99 8.39
CA ASP A 95 25.07 31.37 8.28
C ASP A 95 25.31 32.80 8.83
N ASN A 96 24.48 33.77 8.46
CA ASN A 96 24.57 35.16 8.97
C ASN A 96 24.33 35.21 10.49
N ALA A 97 23.35 34.45 10.99
CA ALA A 97 23.08 34.38 12.43
C ALA A 97 24.27 33.78 13.20
N ILE A 98 24.93 32.76 12.63
CA ILE A 98 26.13 32.15 13.20
C ILE A 98 27.31 33.12 13.15
N GLU A 99 27.52 33.82 12.02
CA GLU A 99 28.59 34.82 11.86
C GLU A 99 28.46 35.96 12.89
N LYS A 100 27.25 36.50 13.05
CA LYS A 100 26.94 37.52 14.08
C LYS A 100 27.23 37.00 15.48
N GLU A 101 26.83 35.77 15.81
CA GLU A 101 27.13 35.18 17.13
C GLU A 101 28.64 34.99 17.36
N LEU A 102 29.38 34.54 16.34
CA LEU A 102 30.82 34.35 16.41
C LEU A 102 31.56 35.69 16.58
N LEU A 103 31.14 36.73 15.86
CA LEU A 103 31.67 38.09 16.01
C LEU A 103 31.37 38.65 17.40
N GLU A 104 30.15 38.48 17.91
CA GLU A 104 29.81 38.89 19.27
C GLU A 104 30.66 38.17 20.32
N ARG A 105 30.87 36.86 20.18
CA ARG A 105 31.74 36.09 21.08
C ARG A 105 33.19 36.54 20.99
N LEU A 106 33.66 36.92 19.80
CA LEU A 106 34.99 37.49 19.61
C LEU A 106 35.10 38.86 20.30
N LYS A 107 34.13 39.76 20.09
CA LYS A 107 34.04 41.08 20.75
C LYS A 107 33.96 40.97 22.28
N LYS A 108 33.24 39.97 22.80
CA LYS A 108 33.12 39.67 24.23
C LYS A 108 34.42 39.11 24.83
N GLY A 109 35.44 38.79 24.03
CA GLY A 109 36.72 38.24 24.50
C GLY A 109 36.60 36.80 25.02
N THR A 110 35.59 36.04 24.57
CA THR A 110 35.36 34.64 24.98
C THR A 110 36.50 33.72 24.58
N TYR A 111 37.20 34.12 23.52
CA TYR A 111 38.36 33.51 22.93
C TYR A 111 39.54 34.41 23.34
N GLY A 112 40.60 33.88 23.95
CA GLY A 112 41.63 34.64 24.70
C GLY A 112 42.45 35.70 23.94
N ASP A 113 43.63 36.06 24.47
CA ASP A 113 44.18 37.41 24.26
C ASP A 113 44.95 37.69 22.96
N VAL A 114 45.21 36.71 22.08
CA VAL A 114 45.98 36.99 20.84
C VAL A 114 45.50 36.14 19.66
N TYR A 115 44.69 36.74 18.80
CA TYR A 115 44.41 36.24 17.46
C TYR A 115 45.22 37.03 16.42
N ASN A 116 46.00 36.33 15.60
CA ASN A 116 46.72 36.94 14.47
C ASN A 116 45.76 37.08 13.27
N ILE A 117 44.78 37.95 13.40
CA ILE A 117 43.84 38.26 12.32
C ILE A 117 44.54 39.27 11.39
N PRO A 118 44.63 39.01 10.08
CA PRO A 118 45.13 40.01 9.14
C PRO A 118 44.33 41.31 9.28
N ALA A 119 45.00 42.45 9.49
CA ALA A 119 44.35 43.74 9.71
C ALA A 119 43.34 44.10 8.60
N VAL A 120 43.65 43.69 7.36
CA VAL A 120 42.78 43.86 6.20
C VAL A 120 41.46 43.10 6.34
N ALA A 121 41.46 41.89 6.90
CA ALA A 121 40.25 41.11 7.11
C ALA A 121 39.39 41.72 8.24
N PHE A 122 40.02 42.26 9.28
CA PHE A 122 39.34 42.92 10.38
C PHE A 122 38.67 44.24 9.95
N ASP A 123 39.38 45.10 9.23
CA ASP A 123 38.85 46.36 8.72
C ASP A 123 37.72 46.14 7.70
N ASN A 124 37.77 45.05 6.94
CA ASN A 124 36.70 44.68 6.00
C ASN A 124 35.44 44.22 6.74
N VAL A 125 35.57 43.47 7.84
CA VAL A 125 34.44 43.05 8.67
C VAL A 125 33.81 44.25 9.39
N LEU A 126 34.63 45.19 9.88
CA LEU A 126 34.14 46.41 10.52
C LEU A 126 33.33 47.29 9.55
N LYS A 127 33.81 47.41 8.31
CA LYS A 127 33.10 48.13 7.24
C LYS A 127 31.87 47.38 6.74
N ALA A 128 31.94 46.05 6.64
CA ALA A 128 30.82 45.22 6.24
C ALA A 128 29.68 45.33 7.27
N GLU A 129 29.98 45.28 8.57
CA GLU A 129 28.98 45.45 9.64
C GLU A 129 28.28 46.81 9.59
N GLU A 130 28.98 47.90 9.27
CA GLU A 130 28.37 49.23 9.07
C GLU A 130 27.49 49.34 7.82
N THR A 131 27.69 48.46 6.82
CA THR A 131 26.89 48.45 5.58
C THR A 131 25.76 47.39 5.56
N ASP A 132 25.93 46.28 6.28
CA ASP A 132 24.99 45.15 6.27
C ASP A 132 23.65 45.51 6.95
N ASP A 133 23.67 46.44 7.92
CA ASP A 133 22.46 46.93 8.59
C ASP A 133 21.48 47.65 7.63
N GLU A 134 21.96 48.28 6.55
CA GLU A 134 21.10 48.94 5.54
C GLU A 134 20.68 47.99 4.40
N ASP A 135 21.47 46.96 4.11
CA ASP A 135 21.20 45.97 3.05
C ASP A 135 20.33 44.80 3.52
N GLU A 136 20.39 44.42 4.80
CA GLU A 136 19.50 43.39 5.38
C GLU A 136 18.03 43.82 5.35
N ASP A 137 17.73 45.07 5.69
CA ASP A 137 16.37 45.63 5.65
C ASP A 137 15.80 45.66 4.22
N ARG A 138 16.66 45.91 3.22
CA ARG A 138 16.28 45.96 1.80
C ARG A 138 16.07 44.57 1.20
N ALA A 139 16.94 43.62 1.55
CA ALA A 139 16.84 42.24 1.09
C ALA A 139 15.67 41.49 1.75
N GLN A 140 15.26 41.88 2.95
CA GLN A 140 14.11 41.32 3.64
C GLN A 140 12.77 41.75 3.01
N LEU A 141 12.67 43.02 2.59
CA LEU A 141 11.53 43.55 1.81
C LEU A 141 11.39 42.93 0.41
N GLU A 142 12.51 42.68 -0.28
CA GLU A 142 12.51 42.04 -1.60
C GLU A 142 12.13 40.54 -1.52
N TYR A 143 12.51 39.88 -0.42
CA TYR A 143 12.13 38.50 -0.15
C TYR A 143 10.63 38.36 0.16
N GLU A 144 10.05 39.28 0.94
CA GLU A 144 8.59 39.33 1.18
C GLU A 144 7.81 39.55 -0.13
N GLY A 145 8.29 40.42 -1.03
CA GLY A 145 7.65 40.66 -2.34
C GLY A 145 7.75 39.49 -3.33
N ALA A 146 8.81 38.69 -3.25
CA ALA A 146 8.94 37.46 -4.04
C ALA A 146 8.07 36.31 -3.49
N GLU A 147 7.78 36.32 -2.18
CA GLU A 147 6.91 35.33 -1.54
C GLU A 147 5.43 35.51 -1.90
N GLU A 148 4.95 36.75 -2.09
CA GLU A 148 3.59 37.03 -2.58
C GLU A 148 3.39 36.52 -4.02
N GLN A 149 4.39 36.66 -4.89
CA GLN A 149 4.31 36.19 -6.28
C GLN A 149 4.31 34.67 -6.42
N GLU A 150 5.09 33.94 -5.61
CA GLU A 150 5.15 32.47 -5.67
C GLU A 150 3.87 31.83 -5.07
N GLU A 151 3.20 32.48 -4.12
CA GLU A 151 1.88 32.04 -3.61
C GLU A 151 0.75 32.29 -4.61
N GLU A 152 0.79 33.40 -5.37
CA GLU A 152 -0.14 33.62 -6.49
C GLU A 152 0.04 32.56 -7.60
N GLU A 153 1.28 32.17 -7.93
CA GLU A 153 1.55 31.12 -8.92
C GLU A 153 1.09 29.72 -8.47
N GLU A 154 1.25 29.34 -7.19
CA GLU A 154 0.72 28.06 -6.69
C GLU A 154 -0.83 28.02 -6.72
N GLU A 155 -1.51 29.16 -6.55
CA GLU A 155 -2.97 29.28 -6.66
C GLU A 155 -3.45 29.24 -8.12
N GLU A 156 -2.68 29.82 -9.05
CA GLU A 156 -2.96 29.83 -10.49
C GLU A 156 -2.78 28.44 -11.13
N VAL A 157 -1.77 27.67 -10.70
CA VAL A 157 -1.53 26.28 -11.16
C VAL A 157 -2.63 25.30 -10.70
N GLU A 158 -3.39 25.61 -9.64
CA GLU A 158 -4.57 24.82 -9.26
C GLU A 158 -5.78 25.09 -10.19
N GLY A 159 -5.74 26.16 -11.01
CA GLY A 159 -6.77 26.57 -11.97
C GLY A 159 -6.55 26.12 -13.42
N GLU A 160 -5.32 25.79 -13.82
CA GLU A 160 -5.01 25.37 -15.20
C GLU A 160 -5.19 23.85 -15.38
N ILE A 161 -6.44 23.44 -15.56
CA ILE A 161 -6.77 22.11 -16.08
C ILE A 161 -6.66 22.17 -17.60
N GLU A 162 -5.54 21.69 -18.17
CA GLU A 162 -5.43 21.46 -19.62
C GLU A 162 -6.45 20.39 -20.06
N TYR A 163 -7.51 20.83 -20.72
CA TYR A 163 -8.43 19.94 -21.42
C TYR A 163 -7.80 19.52 -22.76
N ILE A 164 -7.27 18.31 -22.81
CA ILE A 164 -6.90 17.66 -24.06
C ILE A 164 -8.20 17.41 -24.84
N ALA A 165 -8.34 18.03 -26.00
CA ALA A 165 -9.50 17.83 -26.87
C ALA A 165 -9.62 16.36 -27.29
N ASP A 166 -10.82 15.80 -27.20
CA ASP A 166 -11.19 14.40 -27.46
C ASP A 166 -10.86 13.88 -28.89
N GLU A 167 -10.26 14.69 -29.76
CA GLU A 167 -9.97 14.30 -31.16
C GLU A 167 -8.76 13.37 -31.33
N ASP A 168 -7.86 13.29 -30.34
CA ASP A 168 -6.71 12.36 -30.35
C ASP A 168 -6.88 11.14 -29.42
N PHE A 169 -8.05 10.96 -28.79
CA PHE A 169 -8.38 9.71 -28.10
C PHE A 169 -8.90 8.70 -29.12
N GLN A 170 -7.99 8.18 -29.96
CA GLN A 170 -8.28 7.12 -30.90
C GLN A 170 -8.82 5.91 -30.12
N GLU A 171 -10.09 5.60 -30.35
CA GLU A 171 -10.88 4.48 -29.84
C GLU A 171 -10.19 3.14 -30.14
N SER A 172 -9.17 2.80 -29.35
CA SER A 172 -8.45 1.54 -29.46
C SER A 172 -8.14 0.97 -28.09
N ASP A 173 -9.16 0.71 -27.28
CA ASP A 173 -9.25 -0.51 -26.45
C ASP A 173 -10.64 -0.69 -25.77
N ALA A 174 -11.73 -0.67 -26.54
CA ALA A 174 -13.05 -1.05 -26.03
C ALA A 174 -13.19 -2.57 -25.78
N SER A 175 -12.09 -3.34 -25.89
CA SER A 175 -12.10 -4.80 -25.75
C SER A 175 -11.77 -5.31 -24.34
N ASP A 176 -11.35 -4.43 -23.42
CA ASP A 176 -10.97 -4.80 -22.05
C ASP A 176 -12.04 -4.45 -20.98
N VAL A 177 -13.18 -3.86 -21.38
CA VAL A 177 -14.25 -3.47 -20.44
C VAL A 177 -15.28 -4.58 -20.17
N GLU A 178 -15.29 -5.67 -20.94
CA GLU A 178 -16.24 -6.78 -20.74
C GLU A 178 -15.82 -7.77 -19.63
N ASP A 179 -14.61 -7.69 -19.07
CA ASP A 179 -14.16 -8.59 -17.97
C ASP A 179 -14.29 -7.96 -16.57
N MET A 180 -14.76 -6.71 -16.46
CA MET A 180 -14.96 -6.04 -15.15
C MET A 180 -16.36 -6.22 -14.55
N ASP A 181 -17.29 -6.92 -15.23
CA ASP A 181 -18.61 -7.26 -14.66
C ASP A 181 -18.57 -8.55 -13.80
N ARG A 182 -17.44 -9.27 -13.78
CA ARG A 182 -17.36 -10.58 -13.10
C ARG A 182 -16.89 -10.54 -11.65
N VAL A 183 -16.53 -9.37 -11.10
CA VAL A 183 -15.77 -9.28 -9.83
C VAL A 183 -16.53 -8.60 -8.67
N LEU A 184 -17.76 -8.11 -8.85
CA LEU A 184 -18.53 -7.50 -7.74
C LEU A 184 -19.68 -8.40 -7.25
N PRO A 185 -19.66 -8.86 -5.98
CA PRO A 185 -20.75 -9.63 -5.39
C PRO A 185 -21.80 -8.66 -4.83
N GLN A 186 -22.85 -8.36 -5.60
CA GLN A 186 -24.02 -7.66 -5.05
C GLN A 186 -25.00 -8.63 -4.39
N GLY A 187 -25.20 -8.41 -3.10
CA GLY A 187 -26.33 -8.97 -2.35
C GLY A 187 -27.49 -7.97 -2.28
N LYS A 188 -28.68 -8.54 -2.53
CA LYS A 188 -30.01 -8.24 -1.96
C LYS A 188 -30.83 -7.00 -2.39
N GLY A 189 -32.03 -7.32 -2.89
CA GLY A 189 -33.32 -6.64 -2.66
C GLY A 189 -33.85 -5.93 -3.90
N GLY A 190 -35.07 -6.12 -4.39
CA GLY A 190 -36.24 -6.91 -4.03
C GLY A 190 -37.34 -6.63 -5.07
N HIS A 191 -38.52 -7.26 -4.93
CA HIS A 191 -39.78 -7.01 -5.68
C HIS A 191 -39.82 -7.58 -7.12
N ASP A 192 -40.85 -8.22 -7.68
CA ASP A 192 -42.10 -8.91 -7.28
C ASP A 192 -42.75 -9.39 -8.60
N ALA A 193 -43.64 -10.39 -8.53
CA ALA A 193 -44.66 -10.80 -9.51
C ALA A 193 -44.17 -11.42 -10.85
N SER A 194 -44.37 -12.71 -11.14
CA SER A 194 -45.61 -13.50 -11.36
C SER A 194 -45.92 -13.71 -12.84
N ASP A 195 -46.38 -14.93 -13.14
CA ASP A 195 -46.97 -15.48 -14.37
C ASP A 195 -46.03 -15.78 -15.54
N ASP A 196 -46.30 -16.77 -16.40
CA ASP A 196 -47.05 -18.03 -16.39
C ASP A 196 -46.82 -18.60 -17.80
N ASP A 197 -47.02 -19.91 -17.92
CA ASP A 197 -47.45 -20.60 -19.14
C ASP A 197 -46.43 -21.16 -20.15
N GLU A 198 -46.79 -22.37 -20.56
CA GLU A 198 -46.07 -23.35 -21.35
C GLU A 198 -46.16 -23.12 -22.87
N SER A 199 -45.32 -23.81 -23.64
CA SER A 199 -45.79 -24.82 -24.60
C SER A 199 -44.84 -25.01 -25.79
N SER A 200 -44.80 -26.28 -26.18
CA SER A 200 -44.06 -26.96 -27.24
C SER A 200 -44.48 -26.54 -28.66
N GLY A 201 -43.56 -26.66 -29.62
CA GLY A 201 -43.88 -26.60 -31.06
C GLY A 201 -42.67 -26.74 -31.97
N GLU A 202 -42.58 -27.89 -32.63
CA GLU A 202 -41.59 -28.29 -33.63
C GLU A 202 -41.71 -27.47 -34.94
N GLU A 203 -40.61 -27.29 -35.68
CA GLU A 203 -40.42 -27.77 -37.07
C GLU A 203 -39.30 -27.06 -37.84
N GLU A 204 -38.80 -27.80 -38.82
CA GLU A 204 -37.59 -27.59 -39.62
C GLU A 204 -37.72 -26.48 -40.70
N THR A 205 -36.60 -25.87 -41.09
CA THR A 205 -35.91 -26.09 -42.39
C THR A 205 -35.03 -24.91 -42.85
N LYS A 206 -33.75 -25.25 -43.11
CA LYS A 206 -32.91 -24.88 -44.28
C LYS A 206 -32.63 -23.39 -44.61
N THR A 207 -31.34 -23.04 -44.49
CA THR A 207 -30.38 -22.72 -45.60
C THR A 207 -29.45 -21.56 -45.23
N GLY A 208 -28.14 -21.67 -45.55
CA GLY A 208 -27.28 -20.49 -45.63
C GLY A 208 -25.79 -20.67 -45.32
N LYS A 209 -25.04 -21.27 -46.26
CA LYS A 209 -23.62 -21.04 -46.60
C LYS A 209 -22.65 -20.43 -45.54
N GLY A 210 -21.82 -21.32 -44.99
CA GLY A 210 -20.35 -21.33 -45.17
C GLY A 210 -19.50 -20.07 -44.93
N LYS A 211 -18.67 -20.12 -43.87
CA LYS A 211 -17.21 -19.94 -43.99
C LYS A 211 -16.49 -20.55 -42.79
N SER A 212 -15.82 -21.68 -43.02
CA SER A 212 -14.90 -22.27 -42.05
C SER A 212 -13.58 -21.49 -42.06
N VAL A 213 -13.28 -20.80 -40.96
CA VAL A 213 -11.94 -20.29 -40.68
C VAL A 213 -11.39 -21.07 -39.49
N LYS A 214 -10.40 -21.91 -39.79
CA LYS A 214 -9.57 -22.63 -38.82
C LYS A 214 -8.82 -21.62 -37.94
N GLY A 215 -9.34 -21.33 -36.75
CA GLY A 215 -8.57 -20.73 -35.66
C GLY A 215 -7.86 -21.81 -34.86
N LYS A 216 -6.53 -21.85 -34.93
CA LYS A 216 -5.67 -22.74 -34.12
C LYS A 216 -5.98 -22.54 -32.64
N ALA A 217 -6.43 -23.59 -31.94
CA ALA A 217 -6.46 -23.63 -30.49
C ALA A 217 -5.02 -23.55 -29.95
N GLY A 218 -4.58 -22.34 -29.60
CA GLY A 218 -3.35 -22.10 -28.87
C GLY A 218 -3.47 -22.72 -27.48
N LYS A 219 -2.84 -23.87 -27.28
CA LYS A 219 -2.63 -24.42 -25.93
C LYS A 219 -1.76 -23.41 -25.16
N PHE A 220 -2.38 -22.58 -24.33
CA PHE A 220 -1.64 -21.75 -23.37
C PHE A 220 -0.82 -22.68 -22.47
N LYS A 221 0.50 -22.71 -22.69
CA LYS A 221 1.45 -23.40 -21.82
C LYS A 221 1.52 -22.59 -20.53
N ARG A 222 1.05 -23.18 -19.43
CA ARG A 222 1.20 -22.58 -18.09
C ARG A 222 2.69 -22.37 -17.81
N ALA A 223 3.04 -21.20 -17.29
CA ALA A 223 4.41 -20.87 -16.89
C ALA A 223 4.92 -21.92 -15.88
N ARG A 224 6.11 -22.47 -16.14
CA ARG A 224 6.77 -23.44 -15.28
C ARG A 224 7.30 -22.71 -14.06
N VAL A 225 6.71 -22.96 -12.90
CA VAL A 225 7.19 -22.45 -11.61
C VAL A 225 8.18 -23.47 -11.05
N GLU A 226 9.46 -23.10 -11.03
CA GLU A 226 10.51 -23.88 -10.38
C GLU A 226 10.47 -23.55 -8.88
N ILE A 227 10.16 -24.56 -8.07
CA ILE A 227 10.12 -24.45 -6.62
C ILE A 227 11.41 -25.09 -6.13
N GLU A 228 12.38 -24.26 -5.76
CA GLU A 228 13.56 -24.71 -5.03
C GLU A 228 13.14 -25.07 -3.60
N TYR A 229 13.46 -26.29 -3.19
CA TYR A 229 13.26 -26.74 -1.81
C TYR A 229 14.58 -26.52 -1.07
N GLU A 230 14.62 -25.58 -0.12
CA GLU A 230 15.70 -25.52 0.87
C GLU A 230 15.57 -26.72 1.80
N GLU A 231 16.52 -27.64 1.70
CA GLU A 231 16.66 -28.76 2.64
C GLU A 231 17.27 -28.21 3.94
N GLU A 232 16.45 -28.00 4.98
CA GLU A 232 16.92 -27.65 6.32
C GLU A 232 17.79 -28.81 6.87
N ARG A 233 19.10 -28.75 6.62
CA ARG A 233 20.06 -29.60 7.31
C ARG A 233 20.02 -29.24 8.79
N GLN A 234 19.51 -30.16 9.60
CA GLN A 234 19.58 -30.06 11.05
C GLN A 234 21.04 -29.85 11.46
N THR A 235 21.33 -28.69 12.04
CA THR A 235 22.64 -28.45 12.63
C THR A 235 22.77 -29.35 13.87
N PRO A 236 23.87 -30.11 14.02
CA PRO A 236 24.02 -30.98 15.18
C PRO A 236 24.06 -30.14 16.46
N ALA A 237 23.26 -30.55 17.45
CA ALA A 237 23.18 -29.89 18.75
C ALA A 237 24.57 -29.85 19.40
N LYS A 238 25.04 -28.63 19.75
CA LYS A 238 26.26 -28.45 20.54
C LYS A 238 26.07 -29.14 21.90
N GLN A 239 26.83 -30.21 22.13
CA GLN A 239 26.88 -30.89 23.42
C GLN A 239 27.40 -29.91 24.47
N ARG A 240 26.61 -29.69 25.53
CA ARG A 240 27.06 -28.94 26.70
C ARG A 240 28.04 -29.82 27.45
N ILE A 241 29.31 -29.41 27.48
CA ILE A 241 30.33 -30.00 28.34
C ILE A 241 29.93 -29.65 29.77
N THR A 242 29.58 -30.67 30.56
CA THR A 242 29.43 -30.55 32.01
C THR A 242 30.78 -30.81 32.64
N GLU A 243 31.46 -29.76 33.10
CA GLU A 243 32.61 -29.90 34.00
C GLU A 243 32.09 -30.33 35.38
N SER A 244 32.52 -31.51 35.83
CA SER A 244 32.31 -32.02 37.17
C SER A 244 33.37 -31.43 38.11
N PHE A 245 32.91 -30.85 39.22
CA PHE A 245 33.72 -30.48 40.38
C PHE A 245 34.07 -31.72 41.23
#